data_AF-A0A960EHK7-F1
#
_entry.id   AF-A0A960EHK7-F1
#
_cell.length_a   1.000
_cell.length_b   1.000
_cell.length_c   1.000
_cell.angle_alpha   90.00
_cell.angle_beta   90.00
_cell.angle_gamma   90.00
#
_symmetry.space_group_name_H-M   'P 1'
#
loop_
_entity.id
_entity.type
_entity.pdbx_description
1 polymer ?
#
loop_
_entity_poly.entity_id
_entity_poly.type
_entity_poly.pdbx_seq_one_letter_code
_entity_poly.pdbx_strand_id
1 'polypeptide(L)' 'MRALRSFPVHPDLPPELAPLRTLAMNLRWSWDEPTRDLFRWVDPDAWDATHHDPVGVL' A
#
# COMPACT_ATOMS: atom_id res chain seq x y z
N MET A 1 -25.40 5.27 -19.87
CA MET A 1 -24.57 6.39 -19.36
C MET A 1 -23.10 6.05 -19.63
N ARG A 2 -22.34 6.93 -20.28
CA ARG A 2 -20.92 6.71 -20.60
C ARG A 2 -20.09 7.68 -19.77
N ALA A 3 -19.23 7.17 -18.88
CA ALA A 3 -18.38 8.03 -18.05
C ALA A 3 -17.41 8.82 -18.95
N LEU A 4 -17.37 10.15 -18.75
CA LEU A 4 -16.63 11.08 -19.61
C LEU A 4 -15.11 11.02 -19.42
N ARG A 5 -14.62 10.48 -18.30
CA ARG A 5 -13.21 10.17 -17.98
C ARG A 5 -13.13 9.66 -16.54
N SER A 6 -12.39 8.59 -16.29
CA SER A 6 -12.03 8.17 -14.92
C SER A 6 -10.76 8.89 -14.49
N PHE A 7 -10.78 9.49 -13.31
CA PHE A 7 -9.61 10.03 -12.64
C PHE A 7 -9.32 9.16 -11.42
N PRO A 8 -8.19 8.43 -11.38
CA PRO A 8 -7.80 7.78 -10.15
C PRO A 8 -7.45 8.87 -9.12
N VAL A 9 -8.24 8.97 -8.07
CA VAL A 9 -7.90 9.76 -6.89
C VAL A 9 -7.12 8.83 -5.99
N HIS A 10 -5.81 9.02 -5.91
CA HIS A 10 -5.00 8.40 -4.87
C HIS A 10 -4.97 9.39 -3.70
N PRO A 11 -5.62 9.08 -2.57
CA PRO A 11 -5.51 9.93 -1.40
C PRO A 11 -4.05 9.92 -0.93
N ASP A 12 -3.49 11.10 -0.70
CA ASP A 12 -2.21 11.19 0.00
C ASP A 12 -2.39 10.67 1.43
N LEU A 13 -1.42 9.89 1.89
CA LEU A 13 -1.40 9.44 3.29
C LEU A 13 -1.32 10.67 4.22
N PRO A 14 -2.11 10.68 5.31
CA PRO A 14 -1.94 11.67 6.38
C PRO A 14 -0.48 11.73 6.86
N PRO A 15 0.01 12.88 7.36
CA PRO A 15 1.38 13.03 7.85
C PRO A 15 1.79 11.97 8.89
N GLU A 16 0.85 11.53 9.71
CA GLU A 16 1.04 10.49 10.74
C GLU A 16 1.35 9.11 10.12
N LEU A 17 0.88 8.85 8.90
CA LEU A 17 1.08 7.62 8.16
C LEU A 17 2.20 7.72 7.10
N ALA A 18 2.82 8.88 6.93
CA ALA A 18 3.98 9.06 6.04
C ALA A 18 5.10 8.02 6.25
N PRO A 19 5.39 7.52 7.48
CA PRO A 19 6.39 6.46 7.67
C PRO A 19 6.07 5.14 6.94
N LEU A 20 4.80 4.83 6.67
CA LEU A 20 4.43 3.62 5.92
C LEU A 20 5.01 3.66 4.50
N ARG A 21 5.02 4.83 3.85
CA ARG A 21 5.65 4.99 2.53
C ARG A 21 7.15 4.70 2.59
N THR A 22 7.83 5.14 3.65
CA THR A 22 9.26 4.85 3.85
C THR A 22 9.51 3.34 4.02
N LEU A 23 8.65 2.64 4.76
CA LEU A 23 8.74 1.19 4.93
C LEU A 23 8.47 0.45 3.60
N ALA A 24 7.44 0.84 2.86
CA ALA A 24 7.08 0.23 1.57
C ALA A 24 8.18 0.42 0.50
N MET A 25 8.84 1.57 0.49
CA MET A 25 9.93 1.88 -0.46
C MET A 25 11.28 1.24 -0.09
N ASN A 26 11.39 0.62 1.09
CA ASN A 26 12.64 0.02 1.55
C ASN A 26 12.63 -1.50 1.34
N LEU A 27 13.50 -2.00 0.44
CA LEU A 27 13.60 -3.43 0.10
C LEU A 27 13.73 -4.38 1.30
N ARG A 28 14.14 -3.88 2.48
CA ARG A 28 14.12 -4.61 3.75
C ARG A 28 12.80 -5.33 4.02
N TRP A 29 11.66 -4.78 3.60
CA TRP A 29 10.35 -5.42 3.78
C TRP A 29 10.29 -6.82 3.17
N SER A 30 11.07 -7.11 2.12
CA SER A 30 11.02 -8.40 1.42
C SER A 30 11.48 -9.57 2.28
N TRP A 31 12.27 -9.33 3.34
CA TRP A 31 12.70 -10.34 4.31
C TRP A 31 12.38 -10.00 5.76
N ASP A 32 11.78 -8.84 6.04
CA ASP A 32 11.38 -8.43 7.39
C ASP A 32 9.90 -8.79 7.63
N GLU A 33 9.68 -9.92 8.31
CA GLU A 33 8.35 -10.45 8.61
C GLU A 33 7.44 -9.45 9.35
N PRO A 34 7.91 -8.68 10.37
CA PRO A 34 7.09 -7.67 11.01
C PRO A 34 6.56 -6.59 10.04
N THR A 35 7.38 -6.15 9.08
CA THR A 35 6.94 -5.18 8.07
C THR A 35 5.91 -5.79 7.13
N ARG A 36 6.07 -7.05 6.72
CA ARG A 36 5.09 -7.75 5.87
C ARG A 36 3.75 -7.94 6.56
N ASP A 37 3.76 -8.32 7.83
CA ASP A 37 2.55 -8.49 8.63
C ASP A 37 1.82 -7.16 8.85
N LEU A 38 2.55 -6.05 9.01
CA LEU A 38 1.97 -4.71 9.08
C LEU A 38 1.15 -4.40 7.81
N PHE A 39 1.72 -4.56 6.61
CA PHE A 39 1.00 -4.26 5.36
C PHE A 39 -0.14 -5.25 5.08
N ARG A 40 0.02 -6.54 5.43
CA ARG A 40 -1.09 -7.50 5.39
C ARG A 40 -2.24 -7.09 6.30
N TRP A 41 -1.94 -6.55 7.49
CA TRP A 41 -2.96 -6.13 8.44
C TRP A 41 -3.68 -4.84 8.00
N VAL A 42 -2.99 -3.92 7.32
CA VAL A 42 -3.56 -2.65 6.83
C VAL A 42 -4.70 -2.91 5.84
N ASP A 43 -4.46 -3.74 4.84
CA ASP A 43 -5.49 -4.15 3.87
C ASP A 43 -5.15 -5.57 3.35
N PRO A 44 -5.77 -6.63 3.91
CA PRO A 44 -5.50 -8.00 3.49
C PRO A 44 -5.87 -8.28 2.03
N ASP A 45 -6.95 -7.66 1.54
CA ASP A 45 -7.46 -7.90 0.19
C ASP A 45 -6.53 -7.25 -0.85
N ALA A 46 -6.11 -6.01 -0.61
CA ALA A 46 -5.14 -5.33 -1.47
C ALA A 46 -3.77 -6.03 -1.42
N TRP A 47 -3.35 -6.48 -0.23
CA TRP A 47 -2.09 -7.21 -0.06
C TRP A 47 -2.03 -8.48 -0.91
N ASP A 48 -3.11 -9.26 -0.94
CA ASP A 48 -3.18 -10.46 -1.78
C ASP A 48 -3.30 -10.09 -3.27
N ALA A 49 -4.10 -9.08 -3.61
CA ALA A 49 -4.29 -8.62 -5.00
C ALA A 49 -3.01 -8.06 -5.63
N THR A 50 -2.13 -7.46 -4.83
CA THR A 50 -0.87 -6.86 -5.29
C THR A 50 0.30 -7.84 -5.27
N HIS A 51 0.04 -9.13 -5.00
CA HIS A 51 1.07 -10.15 -4.83
C HIS A 51 2.06 -9.83 -3.71
N HIS A 52 1.54 -9.33 -2.59
CA HIS A 52 2.31 -8.96 -1.41
C HIS A 52 3.25 -7.77 -1.64
N ASP A 53 2.84 -6.83 -2.49
CA ASP A 53 3.55 -5.56 -2.70
C ASP A 53 2.99 -4.49 -1.74
N PRO A 54 3.79 -3.99 -0.78
CA PRO A 54 3.36 -2.97 0.16
C PRO A 54 3.04 -1.62 -0.51
N VAL A 55 3.55 -1.36 -1.72
CA VAL A 55 3.25 -0.13 -2.46
C VAL A 55 1.83 -0.15 -3.00
N GLY A 56 1.34 -1.32 -3.41
CA GLY A 56 -0.02 -1.48 -3.90
C GLY A 56 -1.10 -1.46 -2.80
N VAL A 57 -0.68 -1.53 -1.53
CA VAL A 57 -1.56 -1.40 -0.35
C VAL A 57 -1.79 0.07 0.04
N LEU A 58 -0.90 0.98 -0.36
CA LEU A 58 -0.96 2.41 -0.04
C LEU A 58 -1.79 3.21 -1.07
#